data_AF-A0A970YBL4-F1
#
_entry.id   AF-A0A970YBL4-F1
#
_cell.length_a   1.000
_cell.length_b   1.000
_cell.length_c   1.000
_cell.angle_alpha   90.00
_cell.angle_beta   90.00
_cell.angle_gamma   90.00
#
_symmetry.space_group_name_H-M   'P 1'
#
loop_
_entity.id
_entity.type
_entity.pdbx_description
1 polymer ?
#
loop_
_entity_poly.entity_id
_entity_poly.type
_entity_poly.pdbx_seq_one_letter_code
_entity_poly.pdbx_strand_id
1 'polypeptide(L)' 'MEPSYLSLHRSGELAERARRSWLTLAHCRLCPHECAVDRLGGRVGVCRMPAEPMVASWNVHHGEEPPISGSRGSG' A
#
# COMPACT_ATOMS: atom_id res chain seq x y z
N MET A 1 5.45 11.92 -21.45
CA MET A 1 6.06 10.93 -20.55
C MET A 1 4.94 10.12 -19.95
N GLU A 2 4.97 8.80 -20.06
CA GLU A 2 3.93 7.96 -19.48
C GLU A 2 4.21 7.72 -17.98
N PRO A 3 3.20 7.81 -17.09
CA PRO A 3 3.35 7.41 -15.70
C PRO A 3 3.79 5.94 -15.56
N SER A 4 4.75 5.68 -14.68
CA SER A 4 5.35 4.35 -14.50
C SER A 4 4.34 3.26 -14.11
N TYR A 5 3.30 3.61 -13.35
CA TYR A 5 2.27 2.66 -12.92
C TYR A 5 1.47 2.05 -14.09
N LEU A 6 1.29 2.79 -15.20
CA LEU A 6 0.58 2.28 -16.39
C LEU A 6 1.41 1.22 -17.10
N SER A 7 2.71 1.46 -17.26
CA SER A 7 3.64 0.49 -17.83
C SER A 7 3.71 -0.79 -16.97
N LEU A 8 3.85 -0.64 -15.65
CA LEU A 8 3.88 -1.77 -14.70
C LEU A 8 2.56 -2.54 -14.66
N HIS A 9 1.42 -1.86 -14.81
CA HIS A 9 0.13 -2.51 -14.91
C HIS A 9 0.06 -3.36 -16.19
N ARG A 10 0.41 -2.79 -17.35
CA ARG A 10 0.33 -3.51 -18.64
C ARG A 10 1.28 -4.70 -18.71
N SER A 11 2.44 -4.62 -18.07
CA SER A 11 3.38 -5.75 -18.01
C SER A 11 2.99 -6.84 -17.01
N GLY A 12 2.00 -6.60 -16.15
CA GLY A 12 1.62 -7.52 -15.05
C GLY A 12 2.53 -7.43 -13.82
N GLU A 13 3.64 -6.69 -13.90
CA GLU A 13 4.59 -6.51 -12.80
C GLU A 13 3.93 -5.87 -11.56
N LEU A 14 2.99 -4.94 -11.77
CA LEU A 14 2.26 -4.31 -10.67
C LEU A 14 1.46 -5.35 -9.85
N ALA A 15 0.80 -6.29 -10.53
CA ALA A 15 0.03 -7.34 -9.87
C ALA A 15 0.95 -8.32 -9.12
N GLU A 16 2.11 -8.64 -9.69
CA GLU A 16 3.09 -9.51 -9.03
C GLU A 16 3.70 -8.83 -7.79
N ARG A 17 4.01 -7.54 -7.86
CA ARG A 17 4.45 -6.76 -6.69
C ARG A 17 3.39 -6.74 -5.60
N ALA A 18 2.12 -6.50 -5.95
CA ALA A 18 1.02 -6.52 -5.00
C ALA A 18 0.90 -7.89 -4.32
N ARG A 19 0.99 -8.98 -5.10
CA ARG A 19 0.98 -10.36 -4.59
C ARG A 19 2.14 -10.61 -3.62
N ARG A 20 3.36 -10.26 -4.00
CA ARG A 20 4.55 -10.42 -3.14
C ARG A 20 4.41 -9.64 -1.84
N SER A 21 3.97 -8.39 -1.91
CA SER A 21 3.71 -7.56 -0.73
C SER A 21 2.65 -8.20 0.17
N TRP A 22 1.57 -8.73 -0.39
CA TRP A 22 0.53 -9.44 0.37
C TRP A 22 1.06 -10.67 1.11
N LEU A 23 1.91 -11.48 0.46
CA LEU A 23 2.49 -12.67 1.06
C LEU A 23 3.44 -12.36 2.24
N THR A 24 4.04 -11.17 2.30
CA THR A 24 4.86 -10.77 3.46
C THR A 24 4.05 -10.70 4.76
N LEU A 25 2.73 -10.59 4.68
CA LEU A 25 1.86 -10.50 5.84
C LEU A 25 1.78 -11.81 6.63
N ALA A 26 2.21 -12.96 6.06
CA ALA A 26 2.34 -14.22 6.78
C ALA A 26 3.45 -14.19 7.87
N HIS A 27 4.39 -13.25 7.77
CA HIS A 27 5.44 -13.00 8.75
C HIS A 27 5.74 -11.49 8.79
N CYS A 28 4.77 -10.71 9.25
CA CYS A 28 4.76 -9.26 9.05
C CYS A 28 5.79 -8.52 9.92
N ARG A 29 6.75 -7.86 9.27
CA ARG A 29 7.75 -6.98 9.91
C ARG A 29 7.63 -5.51 9.48
N LEU A 30 6.44 -5.09 9.01
CA LEU A 30 6.22 -3.75 8.47
C LEU A 30 6.18 -2.64 9.53
N CYS A 31 5.91 -2.97 10.80
CA CYS A 31 5.96 -2.00 11.89
C CYS A 31 7.36 -1.91 12.49
N PRO A 32 7.74 -0.78 13.13
CA PRO A 32 9.05 -0.62 13.77
C PRO A 32 9.37 -1.64 14.87
N HIS A 33 8.35 -2.30 15.43
CA HIS A 33 8.50 -3.38 16.41
C HIS A 33 8.83 -4.73 15.79
N GLU A 34 8.81 -4.85 14.45
CA GLU A 34 9.10 -6.06 13.69
C GLU A 34 8.40 -7.32 14.25
N CYS A 35 7.12 -7.19 14.59
CA CYS A 35 6.40 -8.16 15.41
C CYS A 35 6.25 -9.58 14.82
N ALA A 36 6.62 -9.80 13.54
CA ALA A 36 6.68 -11.11 12.89
C ALA A 36 5.36 -11.92 12.89
N VAL A 37 4.22 -11.28 13.19
CA VAL A 37 2.93 -11.95 13.30
C VAL A 37 2.42 -12.38 11.93
N ASP A 38 1.71 -13.51 11.92
CA ASP A 38 0.98 -14.00 10.76
C ASP A 38 -0.39 -13.31 10.67
N ARG A 39 -0.49 -12.28 9.82
CA ARG A 39 -1.76 -11.59 9.61
C ARG A 39 -2.70 -12.36 8.70
N LEU A 40 -2.17 -13.17 7.79
CA LEU A 40 -3.00 -14.00 6.90
C LEU A 40 -3.73 -15.08 7.69
N GLY A 41 -3.14 -15.55 8.79
CA GLY A 41 -3.79 -16.38 9.82
C GLY A 41 -4.65 -15.61 10.83
N GLY A 42 -4.93 -14.33 10.60
CA GLY A 42 -5.80 -13.50 11.44
C GLY A 42 -5.16 -12.98 12.74
N ARG A 43 -3.84 -13.15 12.94
CA ARG A 43 -3.17 -12.67 14.15
C ARG A 43 -2.82 -11.19 14.06
N VAL A 44 -2.85 -10.55 15.21
CA VAL A 44 -2.60 -9.11 15.35
C VAL A 44 -1.45 -8.89 16.33
N GLY A 45 -0.49 -8.06 15.93
CA GLY A 45 0.66 -7.67 16.76
C GLY A 45 0.40 -6.40 17.57
N VAL A 46 1.45 -5.87 18.19
CA VAL A 46 1.37 -4.66 19.04
C VAL A 46 0.80 -3.43 18.32
N CYS A 47 1.02 -3.30 17.00
CA CYS A 47 0.49 -2.20 16.20
C CYS A 47 -1.02 -2.31 15.87
N ARG A 48 -1.67 -3.40 16.27
CA ARG A 48 -3.11 -3.64 16.10
C ARG A 48 -3.66 -3.70 14.67
N MET A 49 -2.80 -3.60 13.65
CA MET A 49 -3.22 -3.70 12.26
C MET A 49 -3.64 -5.14 11.90
N PRO A 50 -4.79 -5.37 11.24
CA PRO A 50 -5.15 -6.65 10.64
C PRO A 50 -4.45 -6.83 9.26
N ALA A 51 -4.76 -7.91 8.54
CA ALA A 51 -4.28 -8.11 7.15
C ALA A 51 -4.92 -7.11 6.17
N GLU A 52 -6.20 -6.83 6.37
CA GLU A 52 -6.93 -5.86 5.57
C GLU A 52 -6.73 -4.43 6.10
N PRO A 53 -6.73 -3.42 5.22
CA PRO A 53 -6.62 -2.03 5.64
C PRO A 53 -7.84 -1.62 6.47
N MET A 54 -7.60 -0.89 7.56
CA MET A 54 -8.67 -0.22 8.29
C MET A 54 -8.89 1.18 7.72
N VAL A 55 -10.11 1.47 7.29
CA VAL A 55 -10.50 2.79 6.78
C VAL A 55 -11.17 3.57 7.91
N ALA A 56 -10.50 4.59 8.43
CA ALA A 56 -11.06 5.43 9.49
C ALA A 56 -12.09 6.43 8.97
N SER A 57 -11.90 6.95 7.75
CA SER A 57 -12.82 7.85 7.08
C SER A 57 -12.62 7.80 5.57
N TRP A 58 -13.66 8.17 4.82
CA TRP A 58 -13.61 8.36 3.38
C TRP A 58 -14.44 9.60 3.06
N ASN A 59 -13.84 10.53 2.31
CA ASN A 59 -14.49 11.77 1.90
C ASN A 59 -14.32 11.94 0.39
N VAL A 60 -15.35 12.46 -0.27
CA VAL A 60 -15.20 12.90 -1.64
C VAL A 60 -14.40 14.20 -1.62
N HIS A 61 -13.22 14.20 -2.22
CA HIS A 61 -12.47 15.43 -2.45
C HIS A 61 -12.97 16.06 -3.76
N HIS A 62 -13.62 17.22 -3.66
CA HIS A 62 -14.13 17.98 -4.82
C HIS A 62 -13.05 18.88 -5.46
N GLY A 63 -11.78 18.74 -5.03
CA GLY A 63 -10.61 19.41 -5.59
C GLY A 63 -10.43 20.85 -5.12
N GLU A 64 -9.33 21.12 -4.39
CA GLU A 64 -8.84 22.51 -4.19
C GLU A 64 -7.60 22.81 -5.05
N GLU A 65 -6.81 21.80 -5.44
CA GLU A 65 -5.51 22.00 -6.09
C GLU A 65 -5.31 21.02 -7.27
N PRO A 66 -4.70 21.45 -8.40
CA PRO A 66 -4.49 20.57 -9.54
C PRO A 66 -3.53 19.41 -9.18
N PRO A 67 -3.79 18.18 -9.67
CA PRO A 67 -2.96 17.03 -9.32
C PRO A 67 -1.55 17.17 -9.91
N ILE A 68 -0.55 17.23 -9.04
CA ILE A 68 0.85 16.83 -9.26
C ILE A 68 1.52 17.48 -10.51
N SER A 69 2.27 18.57 -10.31
CA SER A 69 3.09 19.23 -11.33
C SER A 69 4.45 18.51 -11.50
N GLY A 70 4.41 17.30 -12.08
CA GLY A 70 5.48 16.30 -12.09
C GLY A 70 6.81 16.66 -12.78
N SER A 71 7.54 17.66 -12.29
CA SER A 71 8.95 17.87 -12.67
C SER A 71 9.89 18.33 -11.55
N ARG A 72 9.40 18.79 -10.39
CA ARG A 72 10.22 19.21 -9.23
C ARG A 72 9.53 18.97 -7.87
N GLY A 73 8.72 17.93 -7.79
CA GLY A 73 7.67 17.82 -6.78
C GLY A 73 8.09 17.76 -5.31
N SER A 74 7.16 18.20 -4.46
CA SER A 74 6.63 17.37 -3.37
C SER A 74 5.35 16.64 -3.82
N GLY A 75 5.36 16.15 -5.06
CA GLY A 75 4.29 15.46 -5.79
C GLY A 75 4.79 14.99 -7.14
#